data_AF-A0A2A2I0H7-F1
#
_entry.id   AF-A0A2A2I0H7-F1
#
_cell.length_a   1.000
_cell.length_b   1.000
_cell.length_c   1.000
_cell.angle_alpha   90.00
_cell.angle_beta   90.00
_cell.angle_gamma   90.00
#
_symmetry.space_group_name_H-M   'P 1'
#
loop_
_entity.id
_entity.type
_entity.pdbx_description
1 polymer ?
#
loop_
_entity_poly.entity_id
_entity_poly.type
_entity_poly.pdbx_seq_one_letter_code
_entity_poly.pdbx_strand_id
1 'polypeptide(L)'
;GPANLVTEGSSLETIRHMVASGLGITVLPLSAATAMEYREDILTVRPFQSPVPFRSVALAWRVTFPRPKAIDVLSLAASQCRVIEKSDRALPKSAATA
;
A
#
# COMPACT_ATOMS: atom_id res chain seq x y z
N GLY A 1 -19.90 -17.05 13.55
CA GLY A 1 -18.53 -16.50 13.59
C GLY A 1 -18.49 -15.29 12.69
N PRO A 2 -17.66 -14.26 12.94
CA PRO A 2 -17.68 -13.09 12.09
C PRO A 2 -17.30 -13.53 10.67
N ALA A 3 -18.16 -13.22 9.71
CA ALA A 3 -17.95 -13.55 8.32
C ALA A 3 -16.65 -12.86 7.87
N ASN A 4 -15.74 -13.63 7.28
CA ASN A 4 -14.59 -13.06 6.58
C ASN A 4 -15.16 -12.33 5.36
N LEU A 5 -15.33 -11.01 5.47
CA LEU A 5 -15.86 -10.15 4.42
C LEU A 5 -14.81 -10.04 3.31
N VAL A 6 -14.79 -11.03 2.42
CA VAL A 6 -14.12 -10.92 1.13
C VAL A 6 -15.02 -10.05 0.25
N THR A 7 -14.82 -8.74 0.31
CA THR A 7 -15.50 -7.79 -0.56
C THR A 7 -14.76 -7.72 -1.89
N GLU A 8 -15.46 -8.09 -2.97
CA GLU A 8 -14.89 -7.96 -4.31
C GLU A 8 -14.92 -6.49 -4.75
N GLY A 9 -13.73 -5.89 -4.85
CA GLY A 9 -13.52 -4.59 -5.46
C GLY A 9 -12.33 -4.67 -6.41
N SER A 10 -12.50 -4.22 -7.65
CA SER A 10 -11.44 -4.32 -8.67
C SER A 10 -10.30 -3.32 -8.48
N SER A 11 -10.45 -2.37 -7.55
CA SER A 11 -9.45 -1.32 -7.26
C SER A 11 -9.30 -1.09 -5.76
N LEU A 12 -8.07 -0.76 -5.35
CA LEU A 12 -7.76 -0.31 -3.99
C LEU A 12 -8.56 0.95 -3.60
N GLU A 13 -8.89 1.80 -4.58
CA GLU A 13 -9.68 3.01 -4.35
C GLU A 13 -11.11 2.70 -3.95
N THR A 14 -11.75 1.76 -4.65
CA THR A 14 -13.09 1.29 -4.32
C THR A 14 -13.12 0.69 -2.92
N ILE A 15 -12.12 -0.12 -2.57
CA ILE A 15 -12.00 -0.71 -1.23
C ILE A 15 -11.82 0.39 -0.17
N ARG A 16 -11.02 1.43 -0.45
CA ARG A 16 -10.87 2.58 0.45
C ARG A 16 -12.21 3.28 0.69
N HIS A 17 -12.98 3.56 -0.37
CA HIS A 17 -14.30 4.18 -0.22
C HIS A 17 -15.27 3.32 0.59
N MET A 18 -15.25 2.00 0.41
CA MET A 18 -16.05 1.08 1.21
C MET A 18 -15.66 1.11 2.71
N VAL A 19 -14.37 1.21 3.02
CA VAL A 19 -13.90 1.40 4.39
C VAL A 19 -14.34 2.76 4.93
N ALA A 20 -14.24 3.82 4.14
CA ALA A 20 -14.70 5.17 4.53
C ALA A 20 -16.21 5.22 4.78
N SER A 21 -17.01 4.37 4.12
CA SER A 21 -18.45 4.22 4.38
C SER A 21 -18.78 3.28 5.53
N GLY A 22 -17.78 2.75 6.25
CA GLY A 22 -17.98 1.91 7.43
C GLY A 22 -18.10 0.40 7.16
N LEU A 23 -17.73 -0.09 5.97
CA LEU A 23 -17.83 -1.52 5.62
C LEU A 23 -16.78 -2.41 6.32
N GLY A 24 -15.87 -1.83 7.10
CA GLY A 24 -14.89 -2.58 7.91
C GLY A 24 -13.50 -1.95 7.87
N ILE A 25 -12.47 -2.80 7.88
CA ILE A 25 -11.06 -2.42 7.76
C ILE A 25 -10.41 -3.13 6.57
N THR A 26 -9.29 -2.61 6.08
CA THR A 26 -8.55 -3.21 4.97
C THR A 26 -7.05 -3.06 5.15
N VAL A 27 -6.28 -3.78 4.32
CA VAL A 27 -4.81 -3.70 4.27
C VAL A 27 -4.40 -3.12 2.93
N LEU A 28 -3.59 -2.07 2.96
CA LEU A 28 -3.08 -1.40 1.77
C LEU A 28 -1.55 -1.53 1.68
N PRO A 29 -1.00 -1.62 0.45
CA PRO A 29 0.43 -1.36 0.27
C PRO A 29 0.74 0.08 0.64
N LEU A 30 1.94 0.32 1.17
CA LEU A 30 2.33 1.64 1.66
C LEU A 30 2.22 2.73 0.58
N SER A 31 2.50 2.41 -0.68
CA SER A 31 2.33 3.31 -1.83
C SER A 31 0.89 3.81 -2.03
N ALA A 32 -0.11 3.01 -1.66
CA ALA A 32 -1.51 3.41 -1.75
C ALA A 32 -1.96 4.10 -0.45
N ALA A 33 -1.41 3.71 0.70
CA ALA A 33 -1.75 4.34 1.97
C ALA A 33 -1.35 5.83 2.03
N THR A 34 -0.34 6.25 1.27
CA THR A 34 0.17 7.63 1.25
C THR A 34 -0.29 8.47 0.05
N ALA A 35 -1.01 7.89 -0.92
CA ALA A 35 -1.31 8.55 -2.20
C ALA A 35 -2.49 9.53 -2.17
N MET A 36 -3.34 9.49 -1.15
CA MET A 36 -4.49 10.41 -1.03
C MET A 36 -4.71 10.83 0.41
N GLU A 37 -4.85 12.13 0.61
CA GLU A 37 -5.30 12.73 1.87
C GLU A 37 -6.81 12.65 1.95
N TYR A 38 -7.31 11.55 2.51
CA TYR A 38 -8.57 11.66 3.24
C TYR A 38 -8.31 12.51 4.48
N ARG A 39 -9.29 13.32 4.87
CA ARG A 39 -9.21 14.00 6.16
C ARG A 39 -9.03 12.93 7.26
N GLU A 40 -8.14 13.20 8.21
CA GLU A 40 -7.77 12.24 9.27
C GLU A 40 -8.97 11.84 10.17
N ASP A 41 -10.08 12.58 10.12
CA ASP A 41 -11.34 12.28 10.80
C ASP A 41 -12.19 11.20 10.11
N ILE A 42 -11.91 10.84 8.86
CA ILE A 42 -12.68 9.84 8.09
C ILE A 42 -11.93 8.51 8.01
N LEU A 43 -10.62 8.55 7.75
CA LEU A 43 -9.79 7.36 7.63
C LEU A 43 -8.49 7.53 8.40
N THR A 44 -8.02 6.43 8.97
CA THR A 44 -6.80 6.39 9.75
C THR A 44 -5.98 5.17 9.35
N VAL A 45 -4.69 5.40 9.07
CA VAL A 45 -3.73 4.33 8.76
C VAL A 45 -2.95 3.96 10.03
N ARG A 46 -2.74 2.66 10.24
CA ARG A 46 -1.92 2.11 11.33
C ARG A 46 -0.89 1.14 10.77
N PRO A 47 0.40 1.28 11.11
CA PRO A 47 1.42 0.33 10.67
C PRO A 47 1.25 -1.01 11.39
N PHE A 48 1.68 -2.09 10.74
CA PHE A 48 1.80 -3.39 11.38
C PHE A 48 2.92 -3.38 12.42
N GLN A 49 2.75 -4.16 13.48
CA GLN A 49 3.84 -4.51 14.38
C GLN A 49 4.81 -5.45 13.69
N SER A 50 6.10 -5.39 14.05
CA SER A 50 7.10 -6.32 13.53
C SER A 50 6.73 -7.78 13.82
N PRO A 51 6.91 -8.71 12.86
CA PRO A 51 7.47 -8.49 11.52
C PRO A 51 6.44 -7.88 10.55
N VAL A 52 6.81 -6.77 9.89
CA VAL A 52 5.93 -6.06 8.96
C VAL A 52 5.78 -6.89 7.67
N PRO A 53 4.55 -7.22 7.23
CA PRO A 53 4.35 -7.94 5.99
C PRO A 53 4.75 -7.08 4.79
N PHE A 54 5.36 -7.70 3.79
CA PHE A 54 5.78 -7.02 2.57
C PHE A 54 5.47 -7.87 1.33
N ARG A 55 5.53 -7.22 0.16
CA ARG A 55 5.45 -7.86 -1.14
C ARG A 55 6.67 -7.50 -1.97
N SER A 56 7.17 -8.45 -2.76
CA SER A 56 8.23 -8.20 -3.74
C SER A 56 7.60 -7.72 -5.05
N VAL A 57 7.94 -6.50 -5.47
CA VAL A 57 7.54 -5.96 -6.79
C VAL A 57 8.62 -6.36 -7.80
N ALA A 58 8.21 -6.92 -8.94
CA ALA A 58 9.12 -7.41 -9.97
C ALA A 58 8.66 -6.99 -11.37
N LEU A 59 9.60 -6.92 -12.30
CA LEU A 59 9.34 -6.79 -13.73
C LEU A 59 9.34 -8.17 -14.36
N ALA A 60 8.37 -8.43 -15.24
CA ALA A 60 8.29 -9.67 -16.01
C ALA A 60 8.20 -9.33 -17.50
N TRP A 61 8.91 -10.09 -18.33
CA TRP A 61 8.91 -9.93 -19.78
C TRP A 61 9.06 -11.30 -20.47
N ARG A 62 8.70 -11.37 -21.74
CA ARG A 62 8.90 -12.57 -22.56
C ARG A 62 10.38 -12.75 -22.87
N VAL A 63 10.88 -13.99 -22.79
CA VAL A 63 12.28 -14.33 -23.14
C VAL A 63 12.62 -13.92 -24.58
N THR A 64 11.66 -13.95 -25.49
CA THR A 64 11.83 -13.57 -26.91
C THR A 64 11.71 -12.06 -27.16
N PHE A 65 11.62 -11.23 -26.13
CA PHE A 65 11.52 -9.77 -26.30
C PHE A 65 12.81 -9.22 -26.93
N PRO A 66 12.73 -8.54 -28.09
CA PRO A 66 13.92 -8.26 -28.92
C PRO A 66 14.80 -7.11 -28.39
N ARG A 67 14.46 -6.48 -27.27
CA ARG A 67 15.15 -5.28 -26.74
C ARG A 67 15.55 -5.45 -25.26
N PRO A 68 16.49 -6.36 -24.92
CA PRO A 68 16.92 -6.56 -23.53
C PRO A 68 17.43 -5.27 -22.86
N LYS A 69 18.18 -4.44 -23.59
CA LYS A 69 18.66 -3.14 -23.10
C LYS A 69 17.54 -2.20 -22.65
N ALA A 70 16.35 -2.29 -23.26
CA ALA A 70 15.21 -1.48 -22.83
C ALA A 70 14.67 -1.95 -21.48
N ILE A 71 14.70 -3.26 -21.22
CA ILE A 71 14.33 -3.83 -19.91
C ILE A 71 15.34 -3.39 -18.85
N ASP A 72 16.64 -3.38 -19.16
CA ASP A 72 17.68 -2.92 -18.23
C ASP A 72 17.43 -1.46 -17.81
N VAL A 73 17.15 -0.59 -18.78
CA VAL A 73 16.84 0.83 -18.51
C VAL A 73 15.56 0.98 -17.69
N LEU A 74 14.51 0.20 -17.99
CA LEU A 74 13.27 0.22 -17.21
C LEU A 74 13.47 -0.29 -15.78
N SER A 75 14.27 -1.34 -15.60
CA SER A 75 14.61 -1.89 -14.29
C SER A 75 15.40 -0.88 -13.46
N LEU A 76 16.38 -0.23 -14.06
CA LEU A 76 17.14 0.83 -13.42
C LEU A 76 16.23 2.00 -13.01
N ALA A 77 15.42 2.51 -13.93
CA ALA A 77 14.50 3.61 -13.66
C ALA A 77 13.49 3.26 -12.55
N ALA A 78 12.90 2.06 -12.60
CA ALA A 78 11.97 1.58 -11.58
C ALA A 78 12.64 1.47 -10.20
N SER A 79 13.90 1.05 -10.12
CA SER A 79 14.65 0.98 -8.85
C SER A 79 14.96 2.35 -8.25
N GLN A 80 15.04 3.39 -9.09
CA GLN A 80 15.31 4.77 -8.69
C GLN A 80 14.04 5.51 -8.27
N CYS A 81 12.86 5.04 -8.69
CA CYS A 81 11.57 5.57 -8.25
C CYS A 81 11.41 5.31 -6.74
N ARG A 82 11.59 6.36 -5.95
CA ARG A 82 11.31 6.33 -4.52
C ARG A 82 9.80 6.37 -4.35
N VAL A 83 9.19 5.20 -4.14
CA VAL A 83 7.74 5.07 -3.97
C VAL A 83 7.24 5.74 -2.68
N ILE A 84 8.15 6.01 -1.73
CA ILE A 84 7.84 6.45 -0.37
C ILE A 84 9.00 7.31 0.12
N GLU A 85 8.76 8.59 0.43
CA GLU A 85 9.70 9.32 1.29
C GLU A 85 9.84 8.56 2.60
N LYS A 86 11.07 8.51 3.15
CA LYS A 86 11.33 7.86 4.43
C LYS A 86 10.39 8.48 5.46
N SER A 87 9.36 7.75 5.88
CA SER A 87 8.37 8.28 6.82
C SER A 87 9.03 8.46 8.17
N ASP A 88 9.58 9.65 8.43
CA ASP A 88 10.02 10.09 9.76
C ASP A 88 8.84 10.49 10.67
N ARG A 89 7.61 10.09 10.30
CA ARG A 89 6.44 10.29 11.17
C ARG A 89 6.52 9.26 12.31
N ALA A 90 7.15 9.69 13.40
CA ALA A 90 7.18 8.99 14.67
C ALA A 90 5.78 8.46 15.02
N LEU A 91 5.73 7.22 15.50
CA LEU A 91 4.51 6.63 16.06
C LEU A 91 3.85 7.68 16.98
N PRO A 92 2.53 7.94 16.86
CA PRO A 92 1.83 8.63 17.94
C PRO A 92 2.06 7.80 19.21
N LYS A 93 2.69 8.42 20.21
CA LYS A 93 2.82 7.84 21.55
C LYS A 93 1.42 7.41 21.98
N SER A 94 1.29 6.12 22.29
CA SER A 94 0.09 5.56 22.90
C SER A 94 -0.42 6.53 23.97
N ALA A 95 -1.61 7.06 23.76
CA ALA A 95 -2.41 7.64 24.83
C ALA A 95 -2.87 6.47 25.70
N ALA A 96 -1.98 6.05 26.60
CA ALA A 96 -2.35 5.33 27.80
C ALA A 96 -2.84 6.36 28.84
N THR A 97 -3.83 5.96 29.63
CA THR A 97 -4.40 6.66 30.80
C THR A 97 -5.48 7.69 30.42
N ALA A 98 -6.74 7.61 30.88
CA ALA A 98 -7.43 6.85 31.92
C ALA A 98 -8.87 6.56 31.47
#